data_AF-A0A441YWY1-F1
#
_entry.id   AF-A0A441YWY1-F1
#
_cell.length_a   1.000
_cell.length_b   1.000
_cell.length_c   1.000
_cell.angle_alpha   90.00
_cell.angle_beta   90.00
_cell.angle_gamma   90.00
#
_symmetry.space_group_name_H-M   'P 1'
#
loop_
_entity.id
_entity.type
_entity.pdbx_description
1 polymer ?
#
loop_
_entity_poly.entity_id
_entity_poly.type
_entity_poly.pdbx_seq_one_letter_code
_entity_poly.pdbx_strand_id
1 'polypeptide(L)' 'EGWDKSVPAALQKFSVYDGKWVAAPVNVHSVNWLWINKAVMDKIGGTEPKTFDDFVALLDKAKAAGVI' A
#
# COMPACT_ATOMS: atom_id res chain seq x y z
N GLU A 1 20.99 22.03 -0.47
CA GLU A 1 20.36 23.07 -1.32
C GLU A 1 19.66 22.40 -2.50
N GLY A 2 18.59 23.00 -3.05
CA GLY A 2 17.85 22.48 -4.23
C GLY A 2 16.81 21.38 -3.97
N TRP A 3 16.49 21.10 -2.71
CA TRP A 3 15.52 20.05 -2.34
C TRP A 3 14.08 20.35 -2.80
N ASP A 4 13.75 21.61 -3.01
CA ASP A 4 12.47 22.08 -3.54
C ASP A 4 12.14 21.51 -4.93
N LYS A 5 13.17 21.18 -5.73
CA LYS A 5 13.01 20.62 -7.08
C LYS A 5 12.88 19.10 -7.12
N SER A 6 13.34 18.41 -6.08
CA SER A 6 13.43 16.94 -6.06
C SER A 6 12.48 16.28 -5.06
N VAL A 7 12.09 17.00 -4.00
CA VAL A 7 11.14 16.51 -3.00
C VAL A 7 9.72 16.88 -3.44
N PRO A 8 8.78 15.92 -3.56
CA PRO A 8 7.39 16.21 -3.91
C PRO A 8 6.74 17.25 -2.98
N ALA A 9 5.92 18.15 -3.54
CA ALA A 9 5.28 19.25 -2.80
C ALA A 9 4.46 18.77 -1.58
N ALA A 10 3.85 17.59 -1.67
CA ALA A 10 3.15 16.99 -0.53
C ALA A 10 4.08 16.73 0.66
N LEU A 11 5.32 16.29 0.42
CA LEU A 11 6.33 16.06 1.47
C LEU A 11 6.89 17.37 2.02
N GLN A 12 6.99 18.41 1.18
CA GLN A 12 7.47 19.73 1.59
C GLN A 12 6.57 20.37 2.65
N LYS A 13 5.24 20.17 2.56
CA LYS A 13 4.25 20.74 3.50
C LYS A 13 4.50 20.41 4.97
N PHE A 14 5.20 19.33 5.26
CA PHE A 14 5.54 18.92 6.63
C PHE A 14 7.05 18.87 6.89
N SER A 15 7.88 19.05 5.86
CA SER A 15 9.35 19.05 5.97
C SER A 15 9.94 20.46 6.01
N VAL A 16 9.15 21.48 5.67
CA VAL A 16 9.51 22.91 5.67
C VAL A 16 8.66 23.65 6.70
N TYR A 17 9.31 24.44 7.56
CA TYR A 17 8.68 25.31 8.54
C TYR A 17 9.30 26.71 8.45
N ASP A 18 8.47 27.75 8.38
CA ASP A 18 8.91 29.15 8.17
C ASP A 18 9.92 29.33 7.02
N GLY A 19 9.66 28.65 5.89
CA GLY A 19 10.51 28.71 4.69
C GLY A 19 11.85 27.98 4.80
N LYS A 20 12.09 27.27 5.91
CA LYS A 20 13.34 26.52 6.15
C LYS A 20 13.06 25.03 6.23
N TRP A 21 13.96 24.25 5.64
CA TRP A 21 13.95 22.79 5.79
C TRP A 21 14.29 22.42 7.23
N VAL A 22 13.39 21.70 7.89
CA VAL A 22 13.55 21.23 9.29
C VAL A 22 13.57 19.71 9.40
N ALA A 23 13.29 19.00 8.30
CA ALA A 23 13.34 17.54 8.23
C ALA A 23 13.97 17.06 6.92
N ALA A 24 14.53 15.84 6.97
CA ALA A 24 15.07 15.11 5.83
C ALA A 24 14.14 13.95 5.44
N PRO A 25 13.25 14.11 4.43
CA PRO A 25 12.38 13.02 4.00
C PRO A 25 13.20 11.92 3.31
N VAL A 26 13.13 10.70 3.84
CA VAL A 26 13.98 9.57 3.38
C VAL A 26 13.25 8.60 2.44
N ASN A 27 11.92 8.52 2.52
CA ASN A 27 11.15 7.58 1.74
C ASN A 27 9.69 8.05 1.56
N VAL A 28 8.97 7.33 0.70
CA VAL A 28 7.52 7.43 0.57
C VAL A 28 6.98 6.01 0.66
N HIS A 29 6.35 5.70 1.79
CA HIS A 29 5.56 4.49 1.93
C HIS A 29 4.08 4.79 1.67
N SER A 30 3.39 3.81 1.09
CA SER A 30 1.93 3.79 1.01
C SER A 30 1.40 2.63 1.85
N VAL A 31 0.19 2.80 2.39
CA VAL A 31 -0.38 1.89 3.41
C VAL A 31 -1.49 1.01 2.88
N ASN A 32 -2.05 1.36 1.72
CA ASN A 32 -3.23 0.73 1.13
C ASN A 32 -2.85 -0.44 0.19
N TRP A 33 -2.04 -1.37 0.70
CA TRP A 33 -1.64 -2.58 -0.03
C TRP A 33 -2.44 -3.80 0.41
N LEU A 34 -2.70 -4.70 -0.54
CA LEU A 34 -3.16 -6.05 -0.27
C LEU A 34 -2.06 -7.04 -0.67
N TRP A 35 -1.59 -7.84 0.29
CA TRP A 35 -0.60 -8.88 0.07
C TRP A 35 -1.29 -10.24 0.01
N ILE A 36 -1.12 -10.98 -1.09
CA ILE A 36 -1.79 -12.28 -1.28
C ILE A 36 -0.78 -13.38 -1.59
N ASN A 37 -0.92 -14.52 -0.92
CA ASN A 37 -0.12 -15.71 -1.20
C ASN A 37 -0.58 -16.35 -2.52
N LYS A 38 0.30 -16.37 -3.53
CA LYS A 38 0.00 -16.91 -4.86
C LYS A 38 -0.39 -18.39 -4.85
N ALA A 39 0.32 -19.22 -4.07
CA ALA A 39 0.05 -20.66 -4.01
C ALA A 39 -1.33 -20.94 -3.37
N VAL A 40 -1.71 -20.17 -2.36
CA VAL A 40 -3.05 -20.24 -1.75
C VAL A 40 -4.12 -19.80 -2.75
N MET A 41 -3.89 -18.68 -3.46
CA MET A 41 -4.82 -18.18 -4.48
C MET A 41 -5.06 -19.22 -5.59
N ASP A 42 -4.01 -19.89 -6.05
CA ASP A 42 -4.12 -20.95 -7.06
C ASP A 42 -4.88 -22.17 -6.54
N LYS A 43 -4.58 -22.63 -5.32
CA LYS A 43 -5.24 -23.78 -4.68
C LYS A 43 -6.76 -23.60 -4.58
N ILE A 44 -7.22 -22.37 -4.33
CA ILE A 44 -8.65 -22.07 -4.13
C ILE A 44 -9.35 -21.60 -5.41
N GLY A 45 -8.67 -21.58 -6.56
CA GLY A 45 -9.22 -21.03 -7.81
C GLY A 45 -9.62 -19.56 -7.66
N GLY A 46 -8.82 -18.79 -6.93
CA GLY A 46 -9.00 -17.37 -6.69
C GLY A 46 -8.42 -16.50 -7.80
N THR A 47 -8.92 -15.29 -7.90
CA THR A 47 -8.38 -14.22 -8.75
C THR A 47 -8.09 -13.00 -7.90
N GLU A 48 -7.19 -12.13 -8.36
CA GLU A 48 -6.88 -10.89 -7.66
C GLU A 48 -8.16 -10.02 -7.53
N PRO A 49 -8.57 -9.65 -6.31
CA PRO A 49 -9.80 -8.90 -6.09
C PRO A 49 -9.64 -7.46 -6.55
N LYS A 50 -10.68 -6.89 -7.18
CA LYS A 50 -10.69 -5.50 -7.64
C LYS A 50 -11.65 -4.62 -6.84
N THR A 51 -12.57 -5.26 -6.11
CA THR A 51 -13.51 -4.62 -5.19
C THR A 51 -13.43 -5.25 -3.80
N PHE A 52 -14.06 -4.59 -2.82
CA PHE A 52 -14.16 -5.16 -1.48
C PHE A 52 -15.02 -6.43 -1.46
N ASP A 53 -16.08 -6.49 -2.29
CA ASP A 53 -16.93 -7.68 -2.41
C ASP A 53 -16.16 -8.87 -2.99
N ASP A 54 -15.30 -8.64 -4.01
CA ASP A 54 -14.40 -9.69 -4.53
C ASP A 54 -13.46 -10.21 -3.45
N PHE A 55 -12.95 -9.30 -2.61
CA PHE A 55 -12.04 -9.66 -1.52
C PHE A 55 -12.74 -10.53 -0.48
N VAL A 56 -13.96 -10.19 -0.07
CA VAL A 56 -14.75 -11.01 0.85
C VAL A 56 -15.05 -12.39 0.24
N ALA A 57 -15.46 -12.45 -1.03
CA ALA A 57 -15.70 -13.72 -1.72
C ALA A 57 -14.42 -14.60 -1.82
N LEU A 58 -13.25 -13.98 -1.99
CA LEU A 58 -11.97 -14.68 -1.95
C LEU A 58 -11.65 -15.23 -0.56
N LEU A 59 -11.93 -14.48 0.50
CA LEU A 59 -11.74 -14.92 1.88
C LEU A 59 -12.69 -16.07 2.25
N ASP A 60 -13.92 -16.08 1.74
CA ASP A 60 -14.84 -17.20 1.95
C ASP A 60 -14.31 -18.50 1.33
N LYS A 61 -13.74 -18.44 0.12
CA LYS A 61 -13.04 -19.58 -0.50
C LYS A 61 -11.84 -20.03 0.33
N ALA A 62 -11.05 -19.09 0.83
CA ALA A 62 -9.89 -19.37 1.67
C ALA A 62 -10.29 -20.09 2.98
N LYS A 63 -11.35 -19.61 3.65
CA LYS A 63 -11.90 -20.25 4.86
C LYS A 63 -12.43 -21.66 4.55
N ALA A 64 -13.19 -21.83 3.47
CA ALA A 64 -13.71 -23.14 3.06
C ALA A 64 -12.58 -24.16 2.75
N ALA A 65 -11.43 -23.68 2.28
CA ALA A 65 -10.24 -24.49 2.00
C ALA A 65 -9.31 -24.69 3.22
N GLY A 66 -9.65 -24.13 4.39
CA GLY A 66 -8.90 -24.27 5.64
C GLY A 66 -7.52 -23.63 5.63
N VAL A 67 -7.34 -22.54 4.86
CA VAL A 67 -6.06 -21.82 4.75
C VAL A 67 -6.07 -20.47 5.49
N ILE A 68 -7.20 -20.11 6.10
CA ILE A 68 -7.41 -19.03 7.10
C ILE A 68 -8.50 -19.43 8.09
#